data_AF-A0A4V1LT92-F1
#
_entry.id   AF-A0A4V1LT92-F1
#
_cell.length_a   1.000
_cell.length_b   1.000
_cell.length_c   1.000
_cell.angle_alpha   90.00
_cell.angle_beta   90.00
_cell.angle_gamma   90.00
#
_symmetry.space_group_name_H-M   'P 1'
#
loop_
_entity.id
_entity.type
_entity.pdbx_description
1 polymer ?
#
loop_
_entity_poly.entity_id
_entity_poly.type
_entity_poly.pdbx_seq_one_letter_code
_entity_poly.pdbx_strand_id
1 'polypeptide(L)'
;MYRYSHPEFEGVIFKNDWLMIKDTTLTINAGYAWDGATPKWQPFGLFTVGTPDGALRFNLPWTYQATLVHDALTQFRDTLPLSKRQVTQIFDDQLYELKWPLRKLYVWAVDRFGPQDFAGDR
;
A
#
# COMPACT_ATOMS: atom_id res chain seq x y z
N MET A 1 -0.44 -13.32 -9.42
CA MET A 1 -0.27 -12.02 -10.12
C MET A 1 -1.47 -11.17 -9.75
N TYR A 2 -1.23 -9.96 -9.24
CA TYR A 2 -2.28 -9.01 -8.88
C TYR A 2 -2.17 -7.76 -9.76
N ARG A 3 -3.30 -7.16 -10.12
CA ARG A 3 -3.35 -5.95 -10.96
C ARG A 3 -4.26 -4.93 -10.32
N TYR A 4 -3.83 -3.68 -10.31
CA TYR A 4 -4.58 -2.56 -9.75
C TYR A 4 -4.39 -1.34 -10.65
N SER A 5 -5.48 -0.65 -10.99
CA SER A 5 -5.44 0.54 -11.85
C SER A 5 -5.78 1.77 -11.03
N HIS A 6 -5.04 2.86 -11.25
CA HIS A 6 -5.25 4.11 -10.54
C HIS A 6 -4.83 5.30 -11.41
N PRO A 7 -5.54 6.45 -11.36
CA PRO A 7 -5.16 7.66 -12.09
C PRO A 7 -3.75 8.17 -11.77
N GLU A 8 -3.29 8.02 -10.53
CA GLU A 8 -1.93 8.43 -10.11
C GLU A 8 -0.80 7.63 -10.80
N PHE A 9 -1.11 6.56 -11.51
CA PHE A 9 -0.15 5.84 -12.34
C PHE A 9 -0.07 6.37 -13.77
N GLU A 10 -0.83 7.40 -14.12
CA GLU A 10 -0.75 8.04 -15.44
C GLU A 10 0.63 8.67 -15.69
N GLY A 11 1.21 8.36 -16.84
CA GLY A 11 2.57 8.82 -17.19
C GLY A 11 3.70 8.09 -16.45
N VAL A 12 3.40 7.21 -15.49
CA VAL A 12 4.40 6.43 -14.75
C VAL A 12 4.76 5.18 -15.54
N ILE A 13 6.04 5.06 -15.94
CA ILE A 13 6.60 3.86 -16.55
C ILE A 13 7.63 3.30 -15.60
N PHE A 14 7.34 2.14 -15.00
CA PHE A 14 8.24 1.45 -14.09
C PHE A 14 8.21 -0.05 -14.33
N LYS A 15 9.36 -0.70 -14.25
CA LYS A 15 9.45 -2.16 -14.34
C LYS A 15 10.67 -2.66 -13.59
N ASN A 16 10.45 -3.62 -12.70
CA ASN A 16 11.48 -4.46 -12.13
C ASN A 16 11.00 -5.93 -12.10
N ASP A 17 11.69 -6.79 -11.37
CA ASP A 17 11.36 -8.22 -11.30
C ASP A 17 10.02 -8.50 -10.59
N TRP A 18 9.52 -7.55 -9.79
CA TRP A 18 8.40 -7.73 -8.89
C TRP A 18 7.16 -6.90 -9.28
N LEU A 19 7.37 -5.70 -9.78
CA LEU A 19 6.37 -4.70 -10.12
C LEU A 19 6.54 -4.19 -11.54
N MET A 20 5.41 -3.90 -12.17
CA MET A 20 5.35 -3.17 -13.42
C MET A 20 4.23 -2.15 -13.35
N ILE A 21 4.52 -0.89 -13.67
CA ILE A 21 3.53 0.16 -13.85
C ILE A 21 3.57 0.59 -15.31
N LYS A 22 2.43 0.45 -15.99
CA LYS A 22 2.25 0.88 -17.37
C LYS A 22 0.78 1.17 -17.63
N ASP A 23 0.50 2.19 -18.45
CA ASP A 23 -0.86 2.50 -18.93
C ASP A 23 -1.86 2.63 -17.77
N THR A 24 -1.49 3.31 -16.68
CA THR A 24 -2.26 3.48 -15.42
C THR A 24 -2.49 2.22 -14.59
N THR A 25 -1.87 1.09 -14.93
CA THR A 25 -2.03 -0.18 -14.22
C THR A 25 -0.73 -0.60 -13.54
N LEU A 26 -0.80 -0.76 -12.22
CA LEU A 26 0.18 -1.49 -11.42
C LEU A 26 -0.08 -2.99 -11.57
N THR A 27 0.99 -3.73 -11.83
CA THR A 27 1.03 -5.18 -11.89
C THR A 27 2.06 -5.68 -10.89
N ILE A 28 1.63 -6.55 -9.98
CA ILE A 28 2.47 -7.24 -9.00
C ILE A 28 2.61 -8.69 -9.44
N ASN A 29 3.84 -9.11 -9.73
CA ASN A 29 4.16 -10.44 -10.24
C ASN A 29 3.85 -11.54 -9.20
N ALA A 30 3.51 -12.72 -9.69
CA ALA A 30 3.37 -13.89 -8.82
C ALA A 30 4.75 -14.25 -8.25
N GLY A 31 4.86 -14.37 -6.93
CA GLY A 31 6.14 -14.63 -6.26
C GLY A 31 6.75 -13.43 -5.56
N TYR A 32 6.17 -12.22 -5.70
CA TYR A 32 6.52 -11.08 -4.83
C TYR A 32 6.47 -11.53 -3.37
N ALA A 33 7.64 -11.55 -2.73
CA ALA A 33 7.80 -12.01 -1.36
C ALA A 33 7.19 -10.97 -0.44
N TRP A 34 5.91 -11.17 -0.13
CA TRP A 34 5.15 -10.35 0.80
C TRP A 34 4.68 -11.23 1.95
N ASP A 35 5.25 -11.01 3.12
CA ASP A 35 4.95 -11.76 4.36
C ASP A 35 3.71 -11.20 5.08
N GLY A 36 2.82 -10.51 4.36
CA GLY A 36 1.72 -9.73 4.95
C GLY A 36 2.21 -8.43 5.60
N ALA A 37 1.29 -7.69 6.23
CA ALA A 37 1.65 -6.48 6.99
C ALA A 37 2.34 -6.86 8.31
N THR A 38 3.68 -7.02 8.34
CA THR A 38 4.42 -7.30 9.59
C THR A 38 5.87 -6.76 9.54
N PRO A 39 6.44 -6.16 10.62
CA PRO A 39 6.66 -6.85 11.90
C PRO A 39 5.80 -6.35 13.07
N LYS A 40 5.39 -7.32 13.92
CA LYS A 40 4.74 -7.12 15.22
C LYS A 40 5.63 -6.29 16.14
N TRP A 41 5.35 -5.00 16.29
CA TRP A 41 5.93 -4.16 17.33
C TRP A 41 4.82 -3.63 18.24
N GLN A 42 4.83 -4.05 19.51
CA GLN A 42 3.77 -3.79 20.49
C GLN A 42 4.27 -2.87 21.61
N PRO A 43 4.13 -1.55 21.50
CA PRO A 43 4.12 -0.69 22.68
C PRO A 43 2.69 -0.61 23.24
N PHE A 44 2.53 -1.01 24.51
CA PHE A 44 1.32 -0.82 25.34
C PHE A 44 0.06 -1.67 25.06
N GLY A 45 0.09 -2.66 24.16
CA GLY A 45 -1.00 -3.64 24.04
C GLY A 45 -2.39 -3.06 23.67
N LEU A 46 -2.44 -1.78 23.27
CA LEU A 46 -3.66 -1.02 23.01
C LEU A 46 -3.87 -0.68 21.53
N PHE A 47 -2.86 -0.88 20.68
CA PHE A 47 -2.92 -0.55 19.26
C PHE A 47 -2.25 -1.63 18.40
N THR A 48 -3.03 -2.37 17.62
CA THR A 48 -2.53 -3.10 16.46
C THR A 48 -2.20 -2.06 15.39
N VAL A 49 -0.92 -1.69 15.25
CA VAL A 49 -0.44 -1.11 13.99
C VAL A 49 -0.04 -2.30 13.13
N GLY A 50 -0.94 -2.62 12.22
CA GLY A 50 -1.17 -3.95 11.66
C GLY A 50 -2.68 -4.06 11.55
N THR A 51 -3.16 -4.40 10.36
CA THR A 51 -4.56 -4.53 9.98
C THR A 51 -5.46 -4.96 11.14
N PRO A 52 -6.71 -4.47 11.28
CA PRO A 52 -7.67 -5.13 12.15
C PRO A 52 -7.93 -6.52 11.58
N ASP A 53 -7.10 -7.48 11.97
CA ASP A 53 -7.20 -8.91 11.68
C ASP A 53 -8.49 -9.51 12.28
N GLY A 54 -9.25 -8.74 13.06
CA GLY A 54 -10.55 -9.15 13.58
C GLY A 54 -11.66 -9.21 12.53
N ALA A 55 -11.56 -8.48 11.42
CA ALA A 55 -12.58 -8.46 10.37
C ALA A 55 -12.08 -9.21 9.13
N LEU A 56 -12.10 -10.53 9.19
CA LEU A 56 -11.84 -11.36 8.01
C LEU A 56 -12.99 -11.18 7.01
N ARG A 57 -12.65 -10.80 5.78
CA ARG A 57 -13.58 -10.81 4.65
C ARG A 57 -13.06 -11.85 3.66
N PHE A 58 -13.81 -12.95 3.48
CA PHE A 58 -13.40 -14.08 2.64
C PHE A 58 -12.05 -14.73 3.05
N ASN A 59 -11.85 -14.95 4.36
CA ASN A 59 -10.63 -15.54 4.95
C ASN A 59 -9.33 -14.73 4.76
N LEU A 60 -9.42 -13.49 4.30
CA LEU A 60 -8.29 -12.56 4.23
C LEU A 60 -8.60 -11.31 5.06
N PRO A 61 -7.59 -10.58 5.56
CA PRO A 61 -7.78 -9.28 6.18
C PRO A 61 -8.53 -8.34 5.23
N TRP A 62 -9.50 -7.57 5.73
CA TRP A 62 -10.32 -6.69 4.88
C TRP A 62 -9.47 -5.73 4.02
N THR A 63 -8.33 -5.27 4.53
CA THR A 63 -7.42 -4.36 3.82
C THR A 63 -6.24 -5.07 3.15
N TYR A 64 -6.29 -6.39 2.95
CA TYR A 64 -5.20 -7.19 2.39
C TYR A 64 -4.67 -6.62 1.06
N GLN A 65 -5.56 -6.33 0.11
CA GLN A 65 -5.15 -5.78 -1.19
C GLN A 65 -4.56 -4.37 -1.07
N ALA A 66 -5.20 -3.51 -0.26
CA ALA A 66 -4.72 -2.15 -0.03
C ALA A 66 -3.33 -2.12 0.61
N THR A 67 -3.10 -3.00 1.60
CA THR A 67 -1.81 -3.12 2.28
C THR A 67 -0.73 -3.74 1.39
N LEU A 68 -1.07 -4.71 0.53
CA LEU A 68 -0.15 -5.24 -0.48
C LEU A 68 0.32 -4.15 -1.45
N VAL A 69 -0.60 -3.35 -1.99
CA VAL A 69 -0.25 -2.27 -2.92
C VAL A 69 0.60 -1.22 -2.22
N HIS A 70 0.21 -0.79 -1.03
CA HIS A 70 0.97 0.20 -0.26
C HIS A 70 2.38 -0.29 0.08
N ASP A 71 2.53 -1.55 0.52
CA ASP A 71 3.81 -2.18 0.80
C ASP A 71 4.71 -2.20 -0.45
N ALA A 72 4.18 -2.70 -1.56
CA ALA A 72 4.88 -2.74 -2.85
C ALA A 72 5.38 -1.35 -3.29
N LEU A 73 4.52 -0.33 -3.28
CA LEU A 73 4.91 1.02 -3.67
C LEU A 73 5.94 1.63 -2.70
N THR A 74 5.83 1.32 -1.41
CA THR A 74 6.74 1.83 -0.38
C THR A 74 8.10 1.13 -0.41
N GLN A 75 8.14 -0.16 -0.73
CA GLN A 75 9.39 -0.92 -0.83
C GLN A 75 10.28 -0.39 -1.95
N PHE A 76 9.70 -0.03 -3.09
CA PHE A 76 10.42 0.50 -4.24
C PHE A 76 10.41 2.03 -4.34
N ARG A 77 10.03 2.74 -3.25
CA ARG A 77 9.90 4.21 -3.20
C ARG A 77 11.13 4.99 -3.65
N ASP A 78 12.32 4.41 -3.50
CA ASP A 78 13.60 5.01 -3.89
C ASP A 78 13.81 5.05 -5.41
N THR A 79 13.06 4.22 -6.14
CA THR A 79 13.18 4.04 -7.60
C THR A 79 11.91 4.39 -8.35
N LEU A 80 10.76 4.35 -7.66
CA LEU A 80 9.47 4.71 -8.22
C LEU A 80 9.35 6.23 -8.33
N PRO A 81 8.96 6.78 -9.49
CA PRO A 81 8.72 8.22 -9.67
C PRO A 81 7.33 8.60 -9.12
N LEU A 82 7.00 8.14 -7.91
CA LEU A 82 5.78 8.47 -7.19
C LEU A 82 6.14 9.21 -5.92
N SER A 83 5.45 10.32 -5.67
CA SER A 83 5.55 11.07 -4.41
C SER A 83 4.89 10.31 -3.27
N LYS A 84 5.28 10.63 -2.02
CA LYS A 84 4.59 10.12 -0.83
C LYS A 84 3.09 10.40 -0.88
N ARG A 85 2.72 11.61 -1.34
CA ARG A 85 1.32 12.05 -1.44
C ARG A 85 0.52 11.13 -2.37
N GLN A 86 1.09 10.76 -3.52
CA GLN A 86 0.45 9.86 -4.47
C GLN A 86 0.28 8.46 -3.92
N VAL A 87 1.32 7.90 -3.28
CA VAL A 87 1.25 6.57 -2.66
C VAL A 87 0.21 6.54 -1.54
N THR A 88 0.14 7.60 -0.73
CA THR A 88 -0.86 7.74 0.34
C THR A 88 -2.27 7.89 -0.22
N GLN A 89 -2.44 8.65 -1.31
CA GLN A 89 -3.72 8.82 -2.02
C GLN A 89 -4.22 7.47 -2.57
N ILE A 90 -3.37 6.72 -3.26
CA ILE A 90 -3.67 5.36 -3.76
C ILE A 90 -4.14 4.44 -2.63
N PHE A 91 -3.56 4.55 -1.44
CA PHE A 91 -3.99 3.76 -0.29
C PHE A 91 -5.33 4.23 0.27
N ASP A 92 -5.55 5.55 0.42
CA ASP A 92 -6.83 6.10 0.87
C ASP A 92 -7.99 5.72 -0.06
N ASP A 93 -7.77 5.79 -1.37
CA ASP A 93 -8.79 5.47 -2.38
C ASP A 93 -9.17 3.98 -2.34
N GLN A 94 -8.20 3.07 -2.17
CA GLN A 94 -8.52 1.65 -1.96
C GLN A 94 -9.34 1.41 -0.68
N LEU A 95 -9.00 2.08 0.43
CA LEU A 95 -9.77 1.97 1.67
C LEU A 95 -11.17 2.58 1.55
N TYR A 96 -11.32 3.64 0.76
CA TYR A 96 -12.60 4.27 0.44
C TYR A 96 -13.50 3.33 -0.35
N GLU A 97 -12.98 2.71 -1.41
CA GLU A 97 -13.69 1.72 -2.23
C GLU A 97 -14.11 0.50 -1.39
N LEU A 98 -13.24 0.06 -0.46
CA LEU A 98 -13.53 -1.01 0.48
C LEU A 98 -14.55 -0.62 1.56
N LYS A 99 -14.94 0.65 1.65
CA LYS A 99 -15.80 1.24 2.70
C LYS A 99 -15.30 0.91 4.11
N TRP A 100 -13.98 0.91 4.29
CA TRP A 100 -13.39 0.49 5.55
C TRP A 100 -13.55 1.61 6.61
N PRO A 101 -14.16 1.31 7.79
CA PRO A 101 -14.67 2.35 8.69
C PRO A 101 -13.59 3.20 9.36
N LEU A 102 -12.39 2.63 9.54
CA LEU A 102 -11.28 3.30 10.21
C LEU A 102 -10.33 4.00 9.22
N ARG A 103 -10.74 4.18 7.95
CA ARG A 103 -9.92 4.71 6.83
C ARG A 103 -9.04 5.89 7.23
N LYS A 104 -9.66 6.94 7.74
CA LYS A 104 -8.96 8.18 8.11
C LYS A 104 -7.85 7.95 9.13
N LEU A 105 -8.09 7.09 10.12
CA LEU A 105 -7.11 6.79 11.16
C LEU A 105 -5.91 6.01 10.58
N TYR A 106 -6.16 5.08 9.68
CA TYR A 106 -5.08 4.28 9.08
C TYR A 106 -4.27 5.08 8.07
N VAL A 107 -4.93 5.85 7.21
CA VAL A 107 -4.26 6.77 6.27
C VAL A 107 -3.39 7.76 7.04
N TRP A 108 -3.89 8.34 8.11
CA TRP A 108 -3.09 9.21 8.98
C TRP A 108 -1.88 8.49 9.59
N ALA A 109 -2.05 7.25 10.05
CA ALA A 109 -0.95 6.47 10.62
C ALA A 109 0.14 6.15 9.59
N VAL A 110 -0.22 5.72 8.37
CA VAL A 110 0.78 5.43 7.33
C VAL A 110 1.46 6.70 6.82
N ASP A 111 0.72 7.81 6.70
CA ASP A 111 1.31 9.09 6.31
C ASP A 111 2.30 9.59 7.38
N ARG A 112 1.98 9.44 8.67
CA ARG A 112 2.82 9.97 9.76
C ARG A 112 4.01 9.09 10.11
N PHE A 113 3.82 7.77 10.12
CA PHE A 113 4.82 6.80 10.61
C PHE A 113 5.44 5.95 9.50
N GLY A 114 4.92 6.01 8.28
CA GLY A 114 5.55 5.38 7.12
C GLY A 114 6.81 6.12 6.65
N PRO A 115 7.51 5.59 5.64
CA PRO A 115 8.67 6.25 5.06
C PRO A 115 8.34 7.66 4.53
N GLN A 116 9.35 8.51 4.43
CA GLN A 116 9.20 9.91 4.02
C GLN A 116 10.12 10.30 2.86
N ASP A 117 10.92 9.35 2.41
CA ASP A 117 12.05 9.46 1.48
C ASP A 117 11.66 8.92 0.09
N PHE A 118 10.61 9.45 -0.51
CA PHE A 118 10.17 9.01 -1.85
C PHE A 118 10.96 9.71 -2.94
N ALA A 119 11.33 8.97 -4.00
CA ALA A 119 12.07 9.54 -5.13
C ALA A 119 11.23 10.55 -5.93
N GLY A 120 9.91 10.38 -6.00
CA GLY A 120 9.02 11.35 -6.65
C GLY A 120 8.81 12.66 -5.88
N ASP A 121 9.33 12.78 -4.66
CA ASP A 121 9.33 14.04 -3.90
C ASP A 121 10.58 14.91 -4.16
N ARG A 122 11.54 14.41 -4.97
CA ARG A 122 12.82 15.08 -5.27
C ARG A 122 12.83 15.83 -6.59
#